data_AF-A0A1V4RVV7-F1
#
_entry.id   AF-A0A1V4RVV7-F1
#
_cell.length_a   1.000
_cell.length_b   1.000
_cell.length_c   1.000
_cell.angle_alpha   90.00
_cell.angle_beta   90.00
_cell.angle_gamma   90.00
#
_symmetry.space_group_name_H-M   'P 1'
#
loop_
_entity.id
_entity.type
_entity.pdbx_description
1 polymer ?
#
loop_
_entity_poly.entity_id
_entity_poly.type
_entity_poly.pdbx_seq_one_letter_code
_entity_poly.pdbx_strand_id
1 'polypeptide(L)'
;MNTYIKTVILIMMVFSLVFSQKFALNVREIQPVAKKAVETYSKLVTEKNFQTMGLKSLDEKDKVMPGKPLQVFMVRLDQLQEYKAGTDPASLLIGGDVVIYPLLIGEEVRAAVDLQKGKEKWEVTGIGSANLAKSLFPARQRAADLTKADIASFAAVRIPALNLLFLAFYSEDQLMLIPVFDDPANELKAGEAMPAAKVFELILPAAKKHQDLPG
;
A
#
# COMPACT_ATOMS: atom_id res chain seq x y z
N MET A 1 -7.84 62.00 -8.33
CA MET A 1 -6.43 61.52 -8.39
C MET A 1 -6.05 61.09 -6.98
N ASN A 2 -5.82 59.78 -6.81
CA ASN A 2 -5.17 59.08 -5.70
C ASN A 2 -5.43 59.52 -4.25
N THR A 3 -6.09 58.65 -3.45
CA THR A 3 -5.44 57.88 -2.36
C THR A 3 -6.51 57.05 -1.63
N TYR A 4 -6.95 55.94 -2.22
CA TYR A 4 -7.73 54.89 -1.53
C TYR A 4 -7.28 53.49 -1.98
N ILE A 5 -5.99 53.32 -2.23
CA ILE A 5 -5.35 52.02 -2.55
C ILE A 5 -4.34 51.72 -1.45
N LYS A 6 -4.82 51.44 -0.23
CA LYS A 6 -4.05 50.78 0.82
C LYS A 6 -5.03 50.14 1.79
N THR A 7 -5.45 48.91 1.51
CA THR A 7 -5.77 47.80 2.47
C THR A 7 -6.53 46.71 1.70
N VAL A 8 -5.86 46.04 0.77
CA VAL A 8 -6.25 44.70 0.30
C VAL A 8 -4.95 43.94 0.06
N ILE A 9 -4.23 43.66 1.15
CA ILE A 9 -3.14 42.70 1.18
C ILE A 9 -3.55 41.67 2.22
N LEU A 10 -3.50 40.39 1.82
CA LEU A 10 -3.49 39.19 2.65
C LEU A 10 -4.85 38.60 3.08
N ILE A 11 -5.50 37.92 2.13
CA ILE A 11 -6.12 36.61 2.42
C ILE A 11 -5.32 35.57 1.63
N MET A 12 -4.07 35.36 2.06
CA MET A 12 -3.22 34.23 1.67
C MET A 12 -2.70 33.69 2.99
N MET A 13 -3.26 32.55 3.44
CA MET A 13 -3.10 31.84 4.74
C MET A 13 -4.51 31.68 5.33
N VAL A 14 -5.11 30.51 5.52
CA VAL A 14 -4.59 29.16 5.75
C VAL A 14 -5.68 28.18 5.27
N PHE A 15 -5.71 27.79 4.00
CA PHE A 15 -6.32 26.51 3.65
C PHE A 15 -5.20 25.46 3.74
N SER A 16 -4.67 25.30 4.97
CA SER A 16 -4.06 24.04 5.33
C SER A 16 -5.21 23.05 5.29
N LEU A 17 -5.41 22.41 4.14
CA LEU A 17 -6.14 21.16 4.12
C LEU A 17 -5.38 20.26 5.09
N VAL A 18 -5.94 20.16 6.29
CA VAL A 18 -5.76 19.02 7.16
C VAL A 18 -6.43 17.88 6.41
N PHE A 19 -5.77 17.40 5.35
CA PHE A 19 -6.03 16.06 4.86
C PHE A 19 -5.69 15.18 6.05
N SER A 20 -6.73 14.68 6.72
CA SER A 20 -6.55 13.66 7.73
C SER A 20 -5.75 12.55 7.07
N GLN A 21 -4.52 12.32 7.53
CA GLN A 21 -3.75 11.14 7.14
C GLN A 21 -4.47 9.92 7.71
N LYS A 22 -5.48 9.42 6.99
CA LYS A 22 -6.31 8.27 7.39
C LYS A 22 -5.49 6.98 7.46
N PHE A 23 -4.30 6.96 6.87
CA PHE A 23 -3.26 5.96 7.10
C PHE A 23 -2.10 6.59 7.87
N ALA A 24 -2.10 6.45 9.20
CA ALA A 24 -1.08 7.00 10.08
C ALA A 24 -0.14 5.90 10.57
N LEU A 25 0.96 5.68 9.84
CA LEU A 25 2.03 4.79 10.27
C LEU A 25 2.99 5.50 11.24
N ASN A 26 3.26 4.88 12.40
CA ASN A 26 4.31 5.34 13.29
C ASN A 26 5.69 4.85 12.81
N VAL A 27 6.25 5.53 11.81
CA VAL A 27 7.54 5.16 11.19
C VAL A 27 8.69 5.10 12.21
N ARG A 28 8.65 5.92 13.27
CA ARG A 28 9.71 5.95 14.31
C ARG A 28 9.81 4.64 15.07
N GLU A 29 8.68 4.00 15.35
CA GLU A 29 8.63 2.71 16.04
C GLU A 29 9.18 1.57 15.15
N ILE A 30 8.93 1.65 13.84
CA ILE A 30 9.18 0.53 12.91
C ILE A 30 10.58 0.59 12.29
N GLN A 31 11.16 1.79 12.16
CA GLN A 31 12.45 2.00 11.49
C GLN A 31 13.61 1.12 12.02
N PRO A 32 13.78 0.90 13.35
CA PRO A 32 14.84 0.03 13.85
C PRO A 32 14.67 -1.43 13.40
N VAL A 33 13.43 -1.93 13.35
CA VAL A 33 13.11 -3.29 12.90
C VAL A 33 13.39 -3.43 11.41
N ALA A 34 13.01 -2.43 10.61
CA ALA A 34 13.30 -2.40 9.18
C ALA A 34 14.81 -2.44 8.91
N LYS A 35 15.63 -1.67 9.63
CA LYS A 35 17.10 -1.70 9.49
C LYS A 35 17.67 -3.09 9.76
N LYS A 36 17.25 -3.73 10.86
CA LYS A 36 17.66 -5.10 11.19
C LYS A 36 17.22 -6.11 10.13
N ALA A 37 16.06 -5.90 9.51
CA ALA A 37 15.58 -6.75 8.43
C ALA A 37 16.44 -6.62 7.16
N VAL A 38 16.93 -5.43 6.83
CA VAL A 38 17.89 -5.23 5.73
C VAL A 38 19.17 -6.01 5.98
N GLU A 39 19.76 -5.89 7.18
CA GLU A 39 20.96 -6.66 7.54
C GLU A 39 20.72 -8.17 7.44
N THR A 40 19.53 -8.63 7.83
CA THR A 40 19.14 -10.05 7.73
C THR A 40 18.99 -10.47 6.27
N TYR A 41 18.34 -9.66 5.44
CA TYR A 41 18.23 -9.89 4.00
C TYR A 41 19.61 -10.03 3.35
N SER A 42 20.54 -9.11 3.61
CA SER A 42 21.90 -9.16 3.05
C SER A 42 22.67 -10.42 3.45
N LYS A 43 22.41 -10.98 4.65
CA LYS A 43 23.00 -12.25 5.12
C LYS A 43 22.36 -13.49 4.48
N LEU A 44 21.08 -13.43 4.13
CA LEU A 44 20.35 -14.54 3.49
C LEU A 44 20.66 -14.66 1.99
N VAL A 45 21.20 -13.60 1.38
CA VAL A 45 21.63 -13.60 -0.02
C VAL A 45 22.96 -14.36 -0.16
N THR A 46 22.99 -15.25 -1.14
CA THR A 46 24.09 -16.14 -1.50
C THR A 46 24.29 -16.14 -3.02
N GLU A 47 25.42 -16.66 -3.49
CA GLU A 47 25.68 -16.88 -4.92
C GLU A 47 24.60 -17.70 -5.62
N LYS A 48 23.92 -18.60 -4.89
CA LYS A 48 22.92 -19.51 -5.45
C LYS A 48 21.52 -18.90 -5.55
N ASN A 49 21.22 -17.85 -4.77
CA ASN A 49 19.85 -17.33 -4.64
C ASN A 49 19.73 -15.82 -4.86
N PHE A 50 20.80 -15.07 -5.14
CA PHE A 50 20.71 -13.60 -5.28
C PHE A 50 19.65 -13.16 -6.32
N GLN A 51 19.52 -13.89 -7.44
CA GLN A 51 18.52 -13.60 -8.46
C GLN A 51 17.08 -13.82 -7.97
N THR A 52 16.82 -14.92 -7.27
CA THR A 52 15.49 -15.21 -6.71
C THR A 52 15.15 -14.28 -5.55
N MET A 53 16.16 -13.79 -4.82
CA MET A 53 16.03 -12.74 -3.82
C MET A 53 15.83 -11.34 -4.44
N GLY A 54 15.92 -11.23 -5.77
CA GLY A 54 15.57 -10.02 -6.52
C GLY A 54 16.75 -9.17 -6.98
N LEU A 55 17.99 -9.53 -6.63
CA LEU A 55 19.22 -8.82 -6.99
C LEU A 55 19.69 -9.15 -8.41
N LYS A 56 20.38 -8.19 -9.04
CA LYS A 56 21.02 -8.35 -10.36
C LYS A 56 22.45 -8.91 -10.26
N SER A 57 23.12 -8.72 -9.13
CA SER A 57 24.43 -9.30 -8.83
C SER A 57 24.60 -9.51 -7.32
N LEU A 58 25.60 -10.31 -6.92
CA LEU A 58 25.89 -10.54 -5.51
C LEU A 58 26.35 -9.26 -4.78
N ASP A 59 27.11 -8.41 -5.47
CA ASP A 59 27.62 -7.13 -4.94
C ASP A 59 26.52 -6.11 -4.59
N GLU A 60 25.30 -6.32 -5.07
CA GLU A 60 24.16 -5.48 -4.69
C GLU A 60 23.74 -5.69 -3.23
N LYS A 61 24.02 -6.85 -2.62
CA LYS A 61 23.48 -7.19 -1.29
C LYS A 61 23.87 -6.21 -0.18
N ASP A 62 25.02 -5.55 -0.32
CA ASP A 62 25.55 -4.58 0.67
C ASP A 62 25.12 -3.13 0.36
N LYS A 63 24.40 -2.91 -0.74
CA LYS A 63 23.90 -1.59 -1.19
C LYS A 63 22.41 -1.42 -0.93
N VAL A 64 21.77 -2.43 -0.34
CA VAL A 64 20.33 -2.46 -0.12
C VAL A 64 19.95 -1.43 0.94
N MET A 65 18.95 -0.61 0.64
CA MET A 65 18.40 0.38 1.56
C MET A 65 16.89 0.17 1.72
N PRO A 66 16.33 0.40 2.92
CA PRO A 66 14.88 0.39 3.09
C PRO A 66 14.28 1.66 2.48
N GLY A 67 13.21 1.52 1.69
CA GLY A 67 12.44 2.64 1.18
C GLY A 67 11.26 3.03 2.08
N LYS A 68 10.29 3.76 1.53
CA LYS A 68 9.11 4.22 2.28
C LYS A 68 8.15 3.07 2.56
N PRO A 69 7.73 2.84 3.82
CA PRO A 69 6.82 1.75 4.17
C PRO A 69 5.45 1.90 3.51
N LEU A 70 4.75 0.77 3.42
CA LEU A 70 3.37 0.69 2.96
C LEU A 70 2.55 -0.11 3.99
N GLN A 71 1.56 0.54 4.60
CA GLN A 71 0.65 -0.12 5.54
C GLN A 71 -0.26 -1.09 4.78
N VAL A 72 -0.58 -2.22 5.40
CA VAL A 72 -1.45 -3.23 4.79
C VAL A 72 -2.73 -3.38 5.61
N PHE A 73 -3.85 -3.30 4.92
CA PHE A 73 -5.17 -3.66 5.39
C PHE A 73 -5.67 -4.90 4.67
N MET A 74 -6.61 -5.58 5.29
CA MET A 74 -7.29 -6.73 4.74
C MET A 74 -8.79 -6.47 4.70
N VAL A 75 -9.45 -6.97 3.66
CA VAL A 75 -10.90 -7.18 3.64
C VAL A 75 -11.13 -8.68 3.76
N ARG A 76 -11.92 -9.08 4.77
CA ARG A 76 -12.26 -10.50 4.96
C ARG A 76 -13.38 -10.92 4.02
N LEU A 77 -13.38 -12.20 3.66
CA LEU A 77 -14.40 -12.78 2.78
C LEU A 77 -15.81 -12.67 3.38
N ASP A 78 -15.98 -13.01 4.64
CA ASP A 78 -17.28 -12.99 5.33
C ASP A 78 -17.87 -11.56 5.39
N GLN A 79 -17.05 -10.58 5.76
CA GLN A 79 -17.47 -9.17 5.76
C GLN A 79 -17.80 -8.66 4.35
N LEU A 80 -17.03 -9.08 3.35
CA LEU A 80 -17.31 -8.73 1.95
C LEU A 80 -18.61 -9.36 1.46
N GLN A 81 -18.90 -10.62 1.82
CA GLN A 81 -20.14 -11.30 1.46
C GLN A 81 -21.39 -10.61 2.02
N GLU A 82 -21.26 -9.98 3.19
CA GLU A 82 -22.32 -9.22 3.86
C GLU A 82 -22.43 -7.77 3.39
N TYR A 83 -21.51 -7.30 2.54
CA TYR A 83 -21.49 -5.92 2.05
C TYR A 83 -22.79 -5.55 1.32
N LYS A 84 -23.30 -4.35 1.62
CA LYS A 84 -24.50 -3.77 1.00
C LYS A 84 -24.18 -2.39 0.42
N ALA A 85 -24.78 -2.07 -0.72
CA ALA A 85 -24.70 -0.72 -1.29
C ALA A 85 -25.11 0.33 -0.24
N GLY A 86 -24.35 1.42 -0.16
CA GLY A 86 -24.51 2.47 0.85
C GLY A 86 -23.78 2.22 2.19
N THR A 87 -23.21 1.03 2.40
CA THR A 87 -22.27 0.81 3.52
C THR A 87 -20.97 1.57 3.25
N ASP A 88 -20.39 2.21 4.27
CA ASP A 88 -19.06 2.82 4.14
C ASP A 88 -18.01 1.76 3.81
N PRO A 89 -17.37 1.80 2.62
CA PRO A 89 -16.35 0.82 2.24
C PRO A 89 -15.15 0.80 3.18
N ALA A 90 -14.83 1.92 3.83
CA ALA A 90 -13.70 1.98 4.75
C ALA A 90 -13.91 1.09 6.00
N SER A 91 -15.17 0.80 6.37
CA SER A 91 -15.49 -0.08 7.48
C SER A 91 -15.08 -1.54 7.26
N LEU A 92 -14.82 -1.95 6.01
CA LEU A 92 -14.33 -3.29 5.66
C LEU A 92 -12.81 -3.43 5.80
N LEU A 93 -12.08 -2.32 5.91
CA LEU A 93 -10.63 -2.34 6.07
C LEU A 93 -10.28 -2.69 7.51
N ILE A 94 -9.77 -3.91 7.71
CA ILE A 94 -9.27 -4.36 9.01
C ILE A 94 -7.75 -4.51 9.01
N GLY A 95 -7.16 -4.48 10.21
CA GLY A 95 -5.72 -4.57 10.38
C GLY A 95 -5.06 -3.20 10.40
N GLY A 96 -3.97 -3.06 9.63
CA GLY A 96 -3.02 -1.93 9.77
C GLY A 96 -1.81 -2.26 10.63
N ASP A 97 -1.77 -3.45 11.22
CA ASP A 97 -0.66 -4.01 11.99
C ASP A 97 0.38 -4.73 11.12
N VAL A 98 0.26 -4.64 9.79
CA VAL A 98 1.23 -5.18 8.84
C VAL A 98 1.78 -4.05 7.99
N VAL A 99 3.10 -4.07 7.77
CA VAL A 99 3.80 -3.07 6.97
C VAL A 99 4.78 -3.76 6.04
N ILE A 100 4.76 -3.35 4.76
CA ILE A 100 5.71 -3.80 3.76
C ILE A 100 6.75 -2.72 3.55
N TYR A 101 8.02 -3.05 3.75
CA TYR A 101 9.15 -2.19 3.40
C TYR A 101 9.74 -2.61 2.06
N PRO A 102 9.81 -1.71 1.06
CA PRO A 102 10.57 -1.99 -0.14
C PRO A 102 12.06 -1.97 0.17
N LEU A 103 12.79 -2.91 -0.41
CA LEU A 103 14.24 -2.97 -0.40
C LEU A 103 14.74 -2.42 -1.75
N LEU A 104 15.54 -1.37 -1.69
CA LEU A 104 15.96 -0.56 -2.84
C LEU A 104 17.46 -0.70 -3.10
N ILE A 105 17.84 -0.59 -4.37
CA ILE A 105 19.20 -0.26 -4.82
C ILE A 105 19.08 1.04 -5.61
N GLY A 106 19.56 2.15 -5.03
CA GLY A 106 19.21 3.48 -5.54
C GLY A 106 17.69 3.69 -5.44
N GLU A 107 17.04 3.93 -6.58
CA GLU A 107 15.58 4.11 -6.66
C GLU A 107 14.84 2.84 -7.13
N GLU A 108 15.57 1.79 -7.52
CA GLU A 108 14.97 0.55 -8.03
C GLU A 108 14.55 -0.39 -6.89
N VAL A 109 13.30 -0.84 -6.92
CA VAL A 109 12.79 -1.86 -6.00
C VAL A 109 13.32 -3.24 -6.39
N ARG A 110 13.99 -3.90 -5.45
CA ARG A 110 14.54 -5.25 -5.60
C ARG A 110 13.70 -6.31 -4.94
N ALA A 111 13.31 -6.04 -3.69
CA ALA A 111 12.59 -6.98 -2.84
C ALA A 111 11.73 -6.23 -1.82
N ALA A 112 11.11 -6.97 -0.91
CA ALA A 112 10.42 -6.40 0.23
C ALA A 112 10.65 -7.23 1.49
N VAL A 113 10.39 -6.58 2.63
CA VAL A 113 10.28 -7.19 3.94
C VAL A 113 8.89 -6.91 4.47
N ASP A 114 8.24 -7.94 5.00
CA ASP A 114 6.97 -7.83 5.69
C ASP A 114 7.23 -7.79 7.20
N LEU A 115 6.69 -6.76 7.85
CA LEU A 115 6.70 -6.58 9.29
C LEU A 115 5.28 -6.69 9.82
N GLN A 116 5.12 -7.34 10.97
CA GLN A 116 3.84 -7.43 11.65
C GLN A 116 3.99 -6.99 13.11
N LYS A 117 3.00 -6.26 13.61
CA LYS A 117 2.89 -5.91 15.01
C LYS A 117 2.37 -7.12 15.78
N GLY A 118 3.24 -7.70 16.61
CA GLY A 118 2.85 -8.64 17.65
C GLY A 118 2.25 -7.92 18.85
N LYS A 119 2.06 -8.65 19.96
CA LYS A 119 1.46 -8.08 21.19
C LYS A 119 2.23 -6.88 21.75
N GLU A 120 3.56 -6.88 21.63
CA GLU A 120 4.42 -5.89 22.29
C GLU A 120 5.42 -5.20 21.34
N LYS A 121 5.68 -5.78 20.16
CA LYS A 121 6.72 -5.28 19.26
C LYS A 121 6.44 -5.64 17.80
N TRP A 122 7.07 -4.89 16.91
CA TRP A 122 7.15 -5.23 15.50
C TRP A 122 8.16 -6.34 15.27
N GLU A 123 7.78 -7.33 14.45
CA GLU A 123 8.59 -8.48 14.11
C GLU A 123 8.62 -8.67 12.59
N VAL A 124 9.69 -9.28 12.10
CA VAL A 124 9.80 -9.63 10.68
C VAL A 124 9.05 -10.93 10.44
N THR A 125 8.08 -10.90 9.52
CA THR A 125 7.26 -12.07 9.17
C THR A 125 7.53 -12.57 7.75
N GLY A 126 8.17 -11.75 6.90
CA GLY A 126 8.58 -12.16 5.57
C GLY A 126 9.79 -11.37 5.06
N ILE A 127 10.68 -12.02 4.30
CA ILE A 127 11.86 -11.39 3.69
C ILE A 127 12.01 -11.94 2.26
N GLY A 128 12.23 -11.05 1.30
CA GLY A 128 12.64 -11.45 -0.06
C GLY A 128 11.50 -11.59 -1.08
N SER A 129 10.33 -11.02 -0.82
CA SER A 129 9.15 -11.05 -1.70
C SER A 129 9.35 -10.21 -2.99
N ALA A 130 10.29 -10.59 -3.85
CA ALA A 130 10.76 -9.81 -5.00
C ALA A 130 9.66 -9.53 -6.04
N ASN A 131 8.89 -10.55 -6.43
CA ASN A 131 7.86 -10.40 -7.46
C ASN A 131 6.75 -9.44 -6.99
N LEU A 132 6.26 -9.64 -5.76
CA LEU A 132 5.27 -8.75 -5.17
C LEU A 132 5.78 -7.31 -5.09
N ALA A 133 7.02 -7.12 -4.61
CA ALA A 133 7.61 -5.79 -4.48
C ALA A 133 7.73 -5.07 -5.83
N LYS A 134 8.17 -5.78 -6.87
CA LYS A 134 8.34 -5.27 -8.24
C LYS A 134 7.03 -4.92 -8.92
N SER A 135 5.90 -5.51 -8.50
CA SER A 135 4.57 -5.10 -8.98
C SER A 135 3.98 -3.96 -8.15
N LEU A 136 4.02 -4.08 -6.82
CA LEU A 136 3.31 -3.19 -5.89
C LEU A 136 3.91 -1.79 -5.79
N PHE A 137 5.22 -1.68 -5.60
CA PHE A 137 5.85 -0.37 -5.33
C PHE A 137 5.96 0.51 -6.59
N PRO A 138 6.29 -0.02 -7.78
CA PRO A 138 6.18 0.76 -9.01
C PRO A 138 4.73 1.16 -9.33
N ALA A 139 3.73 0.33 -9.01
CA ALA A 139 2.32 0.74 -9.12
C ALA A 139 1.99 1.90 -8.16
N ARG A 140 2.49 1.86 -6.91
CA ARG A 140 2.32 2.94 -5.93
C ARG A 140 2.95 4.24 -6.40
N GLN A 141 4.17 4.19 -6.94
CA GLN A 141 4.85 5.37 -7.46
C GLN A 141 4.05 5.99 -8.61
N ARG A 142 3.63 5.18 -9.60
CA ARG A 142 2.79 5.66 -10.71
C ARG A 142 1.47 6.26 -10.22
N ALA A 143 0.83 5.63 -9.25
CA ALA A 143 -0.41 6.15 -8.66
C ALA A 143 -0.20 7.51 -7.98
N ALA A 144 0.88 7.67 -7.20
CA ALA A 144 1.25 8.95 -6.59
C ALA A 144 1.51 10.03 -7.66
N ASP A 145 2.24 9.68 -8.72
CA ASP A 145 2.57 10.62 -9.81
C ASP A 145 1.32 11.08 -10.59
N LEU A 146 0.38 10.17 -10.83
CA LEU A 146 -0.89 10.45 -11.54
C LEU A 146 -1.85 11.27 -10.68
N THR A 147 -2.01 10.92 -9.41
CA THR A 147 -2.96 11.56 -8.49
C THR A 147 -2.41 12.82 -7.83
N LYS A 148 -1.08 13.05 -7.92
CA LYS A 148 -0.34 14.08 -7.18
C LYS A 148 -0.45 13.94 -5.66
N ALA A 149 -0.91 12.79 -5.16
CA ALA A 149 -0.96 12.50 -3.74
C ALA A 149 0.44 12.17 -3.20
N ASP A 150 0.71 12.48 -1.94
CA ASP A 150 1.94 12.03 -1.28
C ASP A 150 1.98 10.50 -1.31
N ILE A 151 3.10 9.92 -1.73
CA ILE A 151 3.31 8.47 -1.71
C ILE A 151 3.02 7.87 -0.32
N ALA A 152 3.27 8.61 0.76
CA ALA A 152 2.98 8.19 2.14
C ALA A 152 1.47 8.08 2.45
N SER A 153 0.61 8.68 1.64
CA SER A 153 -0.86 8.61 1.79
C SER A 153 -1.49 7.34 1.22
N PHE A 154 -0.69 6.45 0.62
CA PHE A 154 -1.16 5.18 0.10
C PHE A 154 -1.02 4.06 1.14
N ALA A 155 -1.98 3.12 1.10
CA ALA A 155 -1.92 1.83 1.77
C ALA A 155 -2.11 0.69 0.76
N ALA A 156 -1.78 -0.54 1.14
CA ALA A 156 -2.17 -1.74 0.41
C ALA A 156 -3.43 -2.34 1.02
N VAL A 157 -4.37 -2.80 0.20
CA VAL A 157 -5.55 -3.53 0.63
C VAL A 157 -5.54 -4.91 -0.02
N ARG A 158 -5.57 -5.95 0.81
CA ARG A 158 -5.60 -7.35 0.35
C ARG A 158 -6.99 -7.93 0.56
N ILE A 159 -7.44 -8.74 -0.38
CA ILE A 159 -8.62 -9.61 -0.23
C ILE A 159 -8.15 -11.05 -0.48
N PRO A 160 -7.57 -11.72 0.54
CA PRO A 160 -6.83 -12.97 0.32
C PRO A 160 -7.67 -14.08 -0.31
N ALA A 161 -8.93 -14.22 0.09
CA ALA A 161 -9.84 -15.25 -0.44
C ALA A 161 -10.13 -15.10 -1.94
N LEU A 162 -9.95 -13.90 -2.49
CA LEU A 162 -10.11 -13.63 -3.93
C LEU A 162 -8.77 -13.44 -4.64
N ASN A 163 -7.64 -13.58 -3.93
CA ASN A 163 -6.30 -13.28 -4.42
C ASN A 163 -6.17 -11.86 -5.03
N LEU A 164 -6.89 -10.88 -4.47
CA LEU A 164 -6.88 -9.50 -4.95
C LEU A 164 -5.96 -8.61 -4.09
N LEU A 165 -5.28 -7.69 -4.77
CA LEU A 165 -4.40 -6.70 -4.16
C LEU A 165 -4.62 -5.33 -4.80
N PHE A 166 -4.89 -4.35 -3.95
CA PHE A 166 -5.11 -2.97 -4.34
C PHE A 166 -4.15 -2.03 -3.64
N LEU A 167 -3.89 -0.89 -4.26
CA LEU A 167 -3.45 0.32 -3.57
C LEU A 167 -4.69 1.12 -3.17
N ALA A 168 -4.71 1.63 -1.95
CA ALA A 168 -5.77 2.47 -1.42
C ALA A 168 -5.25 3.87 -1.12
N PHE A 169 -6.05 4.87 -1.40
CA PHE A 169 -5.81 6.27 -1.02
C PHE A 169 -7.15 6.99 -0.86
N TYR A 170 -7.14 8.17 -0.25
CA TYR A 170 -8.32 9.02 -0.16
C TYR A 170 -8.22 10.17 -1.15
N SER A 171 -9.30 10.41 -1.90
CA SER A 171 -9.49 11.56 -2.78
C SER A 171 -10.83 12.18 -2.45
N GLU A 172 -10.87 13.49 -2.14
CA GLU A 172 -12.11 14.19 -1.76
C GLU A 172 -12.94 13.43 -0.70
N ASP A 173 -12.25 12.93 0.34
CA ASP A 173 -12.79 12.08 1.42
C ASP A 173 -13.36 10.71 1.02
N GLN A 174 -13.33 10.36 -0.26
CA GLN A 174 -13.73 9.06 -0.77
C GLN A 174 -12.54 8.08 -0.77
N LEU A 175 -12.77 6.86 -0.27
CA LEU A 175 -11.80 5.77 -0.38
C LEU A 175 -11.74 5.28 -1.83
N MET A 176 -10.57 5.37 -2.43
CA MET A 176 -10.27 4.92 -3.79
C MET A 176 -9.39 3.67 -3.73
N LEU A 177 -9.63 2.72 -4.63
CA LEU A 177 -8.82 1.52 -4.83
C LEU A 177 -8.27 1.48 -6.25
N ILE A 178 -7.01 1.08 -6.38
CA ILE A 178 -6.32 0.87 -7.65
C ILE A 178 -5.86 -0.58 -7.69
N PRO A 179 -6.37 -1.43 -8.61
CA PRO A 179 -5.90 -2.80 -8.76
C PRO A 179 -4.40 -2.82 -9.11
N VAL A 180 -3.64 -3.70 -8.46
CA VAL A 180 -2.21 -3.89 -8.78
C VAL A 180 -2.04 -4.82 -9.99
N PHE A 181 -2.99 -5.72 -10.21
CA PHE A 181 -3.03 -6.68 -11.32
C PHE A 181 -4.38 -6.57 -12.03
N ASP A 182 -4.40 -6.95 -13.31
CA ASP A 182 -5.65 -7.12 -14.05
C ASP A 182 -6.42 -8.31 -13.48
N ASP A 183 -7.74 -8.16 -13.40
CA ASP A 183 -8.68 -9.24 -13.12
C ASP A 183 -9.89 -9.11 -14.05
N PRO A 184 -9.81 -9.70 -15.26
CA PRO A 184 -10.88 -9.64 -16.24
C PRO A 184 -12.20 -10.26 -15.74
N ALA A 185 -12.15 -11.18 -14.77
CA ALA A 185 -13.36 -11.85 -14.27
C ALA A 185 -14.26 -10.89 -13.47
N ASN A 186 -13.67 -9.85 -12.87
CA ASN A 186 -14.38 -8.81 -12.12
C ASN A 186 -14.24 -7.42 -12.78
N GLU A 187 -13.82 -7.37 -14.06
CA GLU A 187 -13.65 -6.13 -14.84
C GLU A 187 -12.66 -5.13 -14.21
N LEU A 188 -11.68 -5.61 -13.44
CA LEU A 188 -10.67 -4.77 -12.82
C LEU A 188 -9.44 -4.66 -13.72
N LYS A 189 -8.96 -3.43 -13.94
CA LYS A 189 -7.74 -3.15 -14.71
C LYS A 189 -6.64 -2.58 -13.82
N ALA A 190 -5.43 -3.07 -14.00
CA ALA A 190 -4.27 -2.62 -13.23
C ALA A 190 -4.03 -1.11 -13.44
N GLY A 191 -3.88 -0.38 -12.34
CA GLY A 191 -3.60 1.06 -12.37
C GLY A 191 -4.84 1.96 -12.54
N GLU A 192 -6.03 1.41 -12.76
CA GLU A 192 -7.27 2.20 -12.86
C GLU A 192 -7.85 2.48 -11.46
N ALA A 193 -7.93 3.76 -11.07
CA ALA A 193 -8.49 4.15 -9.79
C ALA A 193 -10.03 4.13 -9.84
N MET A 194 -10.64 3.46 -8.86
CA MET A 194 -12.10 3.35 -8.74
C MET A 194 -12.53 3.60 -7.29
N PRO A 195 -13.74 4.15 -7.05
CA PRO A 195 -14.30 4.18 -5.71
C PRO A 195 -14.37 2.77 -5.10
N ALA A 196 -13.95 2.64 -3.85
CA ALA A 196 -13.96 1.35 -3.15
C ALA A 196 -15.35 0.70 -3.13
N ALA A 197 -16.41 1.52 -2.99
CA ALA A 197 -17.80 1.05 -3.06
C ALA A 197 -18.08 0.31 -4.38
N LYS A 198 -17.63 0.87 -5.50
CA LYS A 198 -17.83 0.28 -6.83
C LYS A 198 -17.01 -1.00 -7.01
N VAL A 199 -15.76 -1.01 -6.53
CA VAL A 199 -14.92 -2.22 -6.55
C VAL A 199 -15.57 -3.35 -5.75
N PHE A 200 -16.07 -3.06 -4.54
CA PHE A 200 -16.72 -4.06 -3.70
C PHE A 200 -18.03 -4.59 -4.32
N GLU A 201 -18.81 -3.74 -4.97
CA GLU A 201 -19.97 -4.18 -5.76
C GLU A 201 -19.58 -5.12 -6.91
N LEU A 202 -18.49 -4.82 -7.63
CA LEU A 202 -18.01 -5.63 -8.76
C LEU A 202 -17.55 -7.03 -8.32
N ILE A 203 -16.85 -7.13 -7.20
CA ILE A 203 -16.29 -8.41 -6.71
C ILE A 203 -17.25 -9.20 -5.81
N LEU A 204 -18.35 -8.59 -5.35
CA LEU A 204 -19.33 -9.23 -4.47
C LEU A 204 -19.89 -10.56 -5.03
N PRO A 205 -20.20 -10.69 -6.34
CA PRO A 205 -20.64 -11.97 -6.90
C PRO A 205 -19.58 -13.07 -6.76
N ALA A 206 -18.30 -12.75 -6.95
CA ALA A 206 -17.20 -13.71 -6.76
C ALA A 206 -17.05 -14.09 -5.28
N ALA A 207 -17.16 -13.12 -4.37
CA ALA A 207 -17.14 -13.36 -2.94
C ALA A 207 -18.27 -14.32 -2.49
N LYS A 208 -19.49 -14.13 -2.99
CA LYS A 208 -20.64 -14.99 -2.65
C LYS A 208 -20.49 -16.41 -3.20
N LYS A 209 -19.95 -16.58 -4.41
CA LYS A 209 -19.70 -17.91 -4.99
C LYS A 209 -18.61 -18.71 -4.25
N HIS A 210 -17.69 -18.03 -3.55
CA HIS A 210 -16.64 -18.71 -2.79
C HIS A 210 -17.17 -19.53 -1.60
N GLN A 211 -18.44 -19.35 -1.20
CA GLN A 211 -19.12 -20.14 -0.19
C GLN A 211 -19.24 -21.63 -0.54
N ASP A 212 -19.10 -21.98 -1.82
CA ASP A 212 -19.33 -23.33 -2.35
C ASP A 212 -18.08 -24.23 -2.37
N LEU A 213 -16.94 -23.78 -1.83
CA LEU A 213 -15.69 -24.56 -1.78
C LEU A 213 -15.34 -24.96 -0.34
N PRO A 214 -15.12 -26.26 -0.05
CA PRO A 214 -14.63 -26.68 1.27
C PRO A 214 -13.22 -26.13 1.51
N GLY A 215 -13.01 -25.56 2.70
CA GLY A 215 -11.71 -25.08 3.17
C GLY A 215 -10.75 -26.18 3.58
#